data_AF-A0A9P1FJ23-F1
#
_entry.id   AF-A0A9P1FJ23-F1
#
_cell.length_a   1.000
_cell.length_b   1.000
_cell.length_c   1.000
_cell.angle_alpha   90.00
_cell.angle_beta   90.00
_cell.angle_gamma   90.00
#
_symmetry.space_group_name_H-M   'P 1'
#
loop_
_entity.id
_entity.type
_entity.pdbx_description
1 polymer ?
#
loop_
_entity_poly.entity_id
_entity_poly.type
_entity_poly.pdbx_seq_one_letter_code
_entity_poly.pdbx_strand_id
1 'polypeptide(L)'
;MSFAQELGQRSLAACVDSHNSWVEETLRKLMTECEAKAAQGHCVACVIQPRPSLFPEDAMALLDQRLADLGFTSKAVVLNWHNNVYAHVTWNMAQMPDETNSTPQGIKGTCPICHENWHLVALTPCGHTVCQQCQKSSGLRQCPMCRENLTGATRALFME
;
A
#
# COMPACT_ATOMS: atom_id res chain seq x y z
N MET A 1 31.22 -38.74 -1.21
CA MET A 1 30.34 -38.08 -2.19
C MET A 1 30.97 -38.24 -3.57
N SER A 2 30.19 -38.44 -4.64
CA SER A 2 30.77 -38.63 -5.97
C SER A 2 31.15 -37.29 -6.60
N PHE A 3 32.18 -37.28 -7.45
CA PHE A 3 32.62 -36.09 -8.20
C PHE A 3 31.47 -35.46 -9.03
N ALA A 4 30.52 -36.27 -9.50
CA ALA A 4 29.33 -35.79 -10.20
C ALA A 4 28.37 -35.02 -9.29
N GLN A 5 28.28 -35.37 -8.01
CA GLN A 5 27.47 -34.64 -7.01
C GLN A 5 28.09 -33.28 -6.66
N GLU A 6 29.42 -33.20 -6.54
CA GLU A 6 30.13 -31.94 -6.29
C GLU A 6 30.01 -30.96 -7.47
N LEU A 7 30.11 -31.44 -8.71
CA LEU A 7 29.89 -30.61 -9.91
C LEU A 7 28.44 -30.12 -9.99
N GLY A 8 27.46 -30.97 -9.65
CA GLY A 8 26.05 -30.57 -9.58
C GLY A 8 25.81 -29.47 -8.55
N GLN A 9 26.37 -29.59 -7.35
CA GLN A 9 26.24 -28.57 -6.29
C GLN A 9 26.93 -27.25 -6.64
N ARG A 10 28.12 -27.29 -7.26
CA ARG A 10 28.83 -26.07 -7.71
C ARG A 10 28.12 -25.38 -8.86
N SER A 11 27.53 -26.14 -9.79
CA SER A 11 26.71 -25.60 -10.87
C SER A 11 25.43 -24.95 -10.36
N LEU A 12 24.78 -25.54 -9.36
CA LEU A 12 23.60 -24.99 -8.71
C LEU A 12 23.93 -23.69 -7.94
N ALA A 13 25.02 -23.68 -7.17
CA ALA A 13 25.45 -22.49 -6.44
C ALA A 13 25.76 -21.31 -7.39
N ALA A 14 26.53 -21.54 -8.45
CA ALA A 14 26.82 -20.50 -9.45
C ALA A 14 25.56 -19.97 -10.16
N CYS A 15 24.54 -20.83 -10.33
CA CYS A 15 23.26 -20.44 -10.91
C CYS A 15 22.44 -19.55 -9.97
N VAL A 16 22.39 -19.90 -8.67
CA VAL A 16 21.72 -19.11 -7.64
C VAL A 16 22.41 -17.75 -7.48
N ASP A 17 23.74 -17.70 -7.55
CA ASP A 17 24.51 -16.46 -7.47
C ASP A 17 24.23 -15.54 -8.68
N SER A 18 24.12 -16.11 -9.88
CA SER A 18 23.77 -15.35 -11.10
C SER A 18 22.35 -14.79 -11.06
N HIS A 19 21.40 -15.55 -10.52
CA HIS A 19 20.01 -15.13 -10.33
C HIS A 19 19.92 -13.98 -9.33
N ASN A 20 20.51 -14.14 -8.14
CA ASN A 20 20.54 -13.11 -7.11
C ASN A 20 21.23 -11.83 -7.60
N SER A 21 22.35 -11.96 -8.32
CA SER A 21 23.05 -10.80 -8.88
C SER A 21 22.17 -9.99 -9.83
N TRP A 22 21.40 -10.66 -10.69
CA TRP A 22 20.48 -9.97 -11.61
C TRP A 22 19.34 -9.26 -10.87
N VAL A 23 18.77 -9.89 -9.83
CA VAL A 23 17.70 -9.30 -9.01
C VAL A 23 18.21 -8.08 -8.26
N GLU A 24 19.34 -8.19 -7.56
CA GLU A 24 19.93 -7.09 -6.79
C GLU A 24 20.32 -5.91 -7.70
N GLU A 25 20.88 -6.17 -8.88
CA GLU A 25 21.17 -5.12 -9.85
C GLU A 25 19.90 -4.41 -10.35
N THR A 26 18.81 -5.15 -10.55
CA THR A 26 17.52 -4.60 -10.97
C THR A 26 16.90 -3.74 -9.87
N LEU A 27 16.90 -4.22 -8.63
CA LEU A 27 16.44 -3.47 -7.46
C LEU A 27 17.26 -2.20 -7.26
N ARG A 28 18.58 -2.29 -7.36
CA ARG A 28 19.48 -1.14 -7.22
C ARG A 28 19.13 -0.03 -8.22
N LYS A 29 18.92 -0.36 -9.50
CA LYS A 29 18.52 0.63 -10.51
C LYS A 29 17.16 1.26 -10.19
N LEU A 30 16.17 0.46 -9.79
CA LEU A 30 14.85 0.96 -9.38
C LEU A 30 14.93 1.90 -8.18
N MET A 31 15.71 1.52 -7.16
CA MET A 31 15.90 2.33 -5.95
C MET A 31 16.59 3.65 -6.27
N THR A 32 17.64 3.65 -7.08
CA THR A 32 18.30 4.88 -7.51
C THR A 32 17.35 5.81 -8.28
N GLU A 33 16.50 5.27 -9.16
CA GLU A 33 15.47 6.07 -9.83
C GLU A 33 14.44 6.65 -8.84
N CYS A 34 14.05 5.88 -7.83
CA CYS A 34 13.11 6.35 -6.82
C CYS A 34 13.71 7.38 -5.88
N GLU A 35 14.96 7.22 -5.45
CA GLU A 35 15.67 8.21 -4.62
C GLU A 35 15.78 9.56 -5.34
N ALA A 36 16.10 9.54 -6.64
CA ALA A 36 16.16 10.75 -7.46
C ALA A 36 14.81 11.47 -7.55
N LYS A 37 13.69 10.74 -7.46
CA LYS A 37 12.32 11.28 -7.53
C LYS A 37 11.67 11.47 -6.16
N ALA A 38 12.31 11.04 -5.06
CA ALA A 38 11.72 11.03 -3.72
C ALA A 38 11.31 12.43 -3.21
N ALA A 39 12.01 13.48 -3.64
CA ALA A 39 11.70 14.87 -3.29
C ALA A 39 10.31 15.35 -3.77
N GLN A 40 9.67 14.63 -4.70
CA GLN A 40 8.40 15.02 -5.31
C GLN A 40 7.17 14.47 -4.56
N GLY A 41 7.36 13.71 -3.47
CA GLY A 41 6.26 13.08 -2.73
C GLY A 41 5.65 11.86 -3.42
N HIS A 42 6.13 11.52 -4.62
CA HIS A 42 5.67 10.43 -5.47
C HIS A 42 6.85 9.90 -6.29
N CYS A 43 7.04 8.58 -6.32
CA CYS A 43 7.97 7.91 -7.24
C CYS A 43 7.19 7.07 -8.26
N VAL A 44 7.54 7.25 -9.53
CA VAL A 44 7.32 6.25 -10.59
C VAL A 44 8.69 5.89 -11.14
N ALA A 45 9.11 4.64 -10.95
CA ALA A 45 10.37 4.13 -11.46
C ALA A 45 10.12 2.94 -12.39
N CYS A 46 10.92 2.86 -13.44
CA CYS A 46 10.72 1.91 -14.51
C CYS A 46 12.08 1.49 -15.08
N VAL A 47 12.43 0.23 -14.91
CA VAL A 47 13.66 -0.32 -15.45
C VAL A 47 13.38 -1.43 -16.45
N ILE A 48 14.17 -1.42 -17.52
CA ILE A 48 14.17 -2.48 -18.53
C ILE A 48 15.49 -3.21 -18.40
N GLN A 49 15.43 -4.53 -18.21
CA GLN A 49 16.60 -5.38 -18.06
C GLN A 49 16.54 -6.54 -19.06
N PRO A 50 17.68 -6.97 -19.59
CA PRO A 50 17.73 -8.19 -20.39
C PRO A 50 17.22 -9.36 -19.55
N ARG A 51 16.45 -10.24 -20.18
CA ARG A 51 15.90 -11.42 -19.51
C ARG A 51 17.04 -12.31 -19.01
N PRO A 52 16.95 -12.82 -17.76
CA PRO A 52 17.93 -13.77 -17.23
C PRO A 52 18.09 -14.97 -18.15
N SER A 53 19.33 -15.34 -18.43
CA SER A 53 19.66 -16.48 -19.29
C SER A 53 19.32 -17.83 -18.64
N LEU A 54 19.27 -17.88 -17.31
CA LEU A 54 18.99 -19.08 -16.52
C LEU A 54 17.80 -18.82 -15.59
N PHE A 55 16.84 -19.76 -15.58
CA PHE A 55 15.64 -19.74 -14.72
C PHE A 55 14.93 -18.39 -14.65
N PRO A 56 14.47 -17.85 -15.79
CA PRO A 56 13.88 -16.51 -15.86
C PRO A 56 12.61 -16.40 -15.02
N GLU A 57 11.86 -17.48 -14.83
CA GLU A 57 10.64 -17.48 -14.01
C GLU A 57 10.97 -17.31 -12.52
N ASP A 58 11.94 -18.07 -12.01
CA ASP A 58 12.41 -17.96 -10.63
C ASP A 58 13.04 -16.58 -10.35
N ALA A 59 13.76 -16.04 -11.33
CA ALA A 59 14.32 -14.69 -11.30
C ALA A 59 13.28 -13.59 -11.22
N MET A 60 12.25 -13.67 -12.05
CA MET A 60 11.15 -12.72 -12.03
C MET A 60 10.30 -12.85 -10.77
N ALA A 61 10.04 -14.08 -10.30
CA ALA A 61 9.29 -14.33 -9.07
C ALA A 61 10.01 -13.78 -7.84
N LEU A 62 11.33 -13.99 -7.73
CA LEU A 62 12.12 -13.42 -6.64
C LEU A 62 12.14 -11.90 -6.67
N LEU A 63 12.26 -11.31 -7.87
CA LEU A 63 12.18 -9.85 -8.03
C LEU A 63 10.81 -9.32 -7.57
N ASP A 64 9.72 -9.96 -7.99
CA ASP A 64 8.37 -9.54 -7.58
C ASP A 64 8.17 -9.63 -6.06
N GLN A 65 8.65 -10.70 -5.43
CA GLN A 65 8.63 -10.85 -3.98
C GLN A 65 9.42 -9.74 -3.28
N ARG A 66 10.65 -9.47 -3.71
CA ARG A 66 11.48 -8.41 -3.12
C ARG A 66 10.86 -7.02 -3.31
N LEU A 67 10.20 -6.77 -4.44
CA LEU A 67 9.43 -5.55 -4.65
C LEU A 67 8.20 -5.48 -3.74
N ALA A 68 7.56 -6.60 -3.40
CA ALA A 68 6.48 -6.63 -2.42
C ALA A 68 6.96 -6.20 -1.02
N ASP A 69 8.12 -6.69 -0.61
CA ASP A 69 8.71 -6.40 0.71
C ASP A 69 9.09 -4.92 0.88
N LEU A 70 9.31 -4.19 -0.22
CA LEU A 70 9.69 -2.78 -0.22
C LEU A 70 8.50 -1.81 -0.05
N GLY A 71 7.26 -2.31 0.02
CA GLY A 71 6.10 -1.48 0.36
C GLY A 71 5.66 -0.50 -0.74
N PHE A 72 5.94 -0.82 -2.01
CA PHE A 72 5.42 -0.04 -3.14
C PHE A 72 3.89 -0.11 -3.20
N THR A 73 3.26 1.01 -3.54
CA THR A 73 1.79 1.11 -3.76
C THR A 73 1.35 0.26 -4.94
N SER A 74 2.18 0.18 -5.98
CA SER A 74 1.96 -0.70 -7.12
C SER A 74 3.29 -1.23 -7.62
N LYS A 75 3.29 -2.49 -8.08
CA LYS A 75 4.43 -3.14 -8.71
C LYS A 75 3.95 -3.99 -9.89
N ALA A 76 4.76 -4.06 -10.93
CA ALA A 76 4.55 -4.94 -12.06
C ALA A 76 5.90 -5.40 -12.61
N VAL A 77 6.07 -6.73 -12.74
CA VAL A 77 7.21 -7.36 -13.40
C VAL A 77 6.67 -8.16 -14.58
N VAL A 78 6.90 -7.67 -15.80
CA VAL A 78 6.36 -8.27 -17.03
C VAL A 78 7.42 -8.41 -18.11
N LEU A 79 7.19 -9.27 -19.09
CA LEU A 79 8.03 -9.32 -20.29
C LEU A 79 7.47 -8.35 -21.33
N ASN A 80 8.37 -7.60 -21.98
CA ASN A 80 8.02 -6.81 -23.14
C ASN A 80 8.14 -7.63 -24.43
N TRP A 81 7.76 -7.04 -25.56
CA TRP A 81 7.78 -7.72 -26.87
C TRP A 81 9.20 -8.06 -27.37
N HIS A 82 10.23 -7.42 -26.80
CA HIS A 82 11.64 -7.73 -27.08
C HIS A 82 12.20 -8.80 -26.14
N ASN A 83 11.33 -9.50 -25.39
CA ASN A 83 11.73 -10.50 -24.40
C ASN A 83 12.66 -9.96 -23.31
N ASN A 84 12.57 -8.66 -23.00
CA ASN A 84 13.23 -8.05 -21.86
C ASN A 84 12.27 -7.98 -20.67
N VAL A 85 12.80 -8.03 -19.46
CA VAL A 85 12.02 -7.83 -18.24
C VAL A 85 11.82 -6.34 -18.03
N TYR A 86 10.56 -5.96 -17.90
CA TYR A 86 10.08 -4.64 -17.56
C TYR A 86 9.60 -4.67 -16.11
N ALA A 87 10.30 -3.94 -15.25
CA ALA A 87 9.92 -3.77 -13.85
C ALA A 87 9.47 -2.33 -13.61
N HIS A 88 8.22 -2.17 -13.20
CA HIS A 88 7.59 -0.89 -12.93
C HIS A 88 7.11 -0.86 -11.49
N VAL A 89 7.46 0.19 -10.78
CA VAL A 89 7.04 0.41 -9.40
C VAL A 89 6.50 1.81 -9.23
N THR A 90 5.50 1.91 -8.38
CA THR A 90 4.92 3.18 -7.98
C THR A 90 4.91 3.25 -6.47
N TRP A 91 5.44 4.35 -5.96
CA TRP A 91 5.37 4.70 -4.56
C TRP A 91 4.69 6.06 -4.42
N ASN A 92 3.77 6.16 -3.48
CA ASN A 92 3.12 7.40 -3.14
C ASN A 92 3.21 7.60 -1.63
N MET A 93 3.83 8.69 -1.17
CA MET A 93 3.83 9.03 0.26
C MET A 93 2.40 9.21 0.80
N ALA A 94 1.42 9.49 -0.06
CA ALA A 94 0.03 9.66 0.33
C ALA A 94 -0.67 8.35 0.74
N GLN A 95 -0.02 7.20 0.61
CA GLN A 95 -0.58 5.90 1.03
C GLN A 95 0.42 5.12 1.89
N MET A 96 0.61 5.58 3.13
CA MET A 96 0.67 4.59 4.21
C MET A 96 -0.68 3.85 4.22
N PRO A 97 -0.73 2.52 4.35
CA PRO A 97 -1.97 1.90 4.76
C PRO A 97 -2.41 2.57 6.06
N ASP A 98 -3.64 3.05 6.09
CA ASP A 98 -4.35 3.49 7.28
C ASP A 98 -4.64 2.27 8.17
N GLU A 99 -3.59 1.58 8.59
CA GLU A 99 -3.62 0.65 9.71
C GLU A 99 -2.83 1.33 10.82
N THR A 100 -3.56 1.92 11.77
CA THR A 100 -3.09 2.56 13.00
C THR A 100 -2.59 4.00 12.90
N ASN A 101 -3.40 4.90 12.33
CA ASN A 101 -3.42 6.28 12.84
C ASN A 101 -4.66 6.51 13.70
N SER A 102 -4.52 6.08 14.97
CA SER A 102 -5.31 6.49 16.12
C SER A 102 -5.24 8.01 16.34
N THR A 103 -5.75 8.78 15.40
CA THR A 103 -6.54 9.94 15.80
C THR A 103 -7.73 9.35 16.57
N PRO A 104 -8.14 9.88 17.73
CA PRO A 104 -9.21 9.29 18.56
C PRO A 104 -10.59 9.38 17.89
N GLN A 105 -10.77 8.79 16.71
CA GLN A 105 -11.98 8.82 15.90
C GLN A 105 -13.07 8.27 16.83
N GLY A 106 -14.09 9.08 17.11
CA GLY A 106 -15.12 8.75 18.11
C GLY A 106 -15.72 7.36 17.82
N ILE A 107 -16.40 6.75 18.78
CA ILE A 107 -16.80 5.33 18.70
C ILE A 107 -17.36 4.91 17.32
N LYS A 108 -17.01 3.72 16.84
CA LYS A 108 -17.68 3.14 15.67
C LYS A 108 -19.07 2.68 16.07
N GLY A 109 -20.08 3.05 15.29
CA GLY A 109 -21.44 2.61 15.50
C GLY A 109 -22.30 2.81 14.26
N THR A 110 -23.52 2.26 14.31
CA THR A 110 -24.45 2.34 13.18
C THR A 110 -25.09 3.73 13.14
N CYS A 111 -24.92 4.44 12.03
CA CYS A 111 -25.53 5.75 11.83
C CYS A 111 -27.05 5.63 11.61
N PRO A 112 -27.90 6.39 12.32
CA PRO A 112 -29.36 6.32 12.15
C PRO A 112 -29.86 6.97 10.85
N ILE A 113 -28.99 7.61 10.06
CA ILE A 113 -29.35 8.26 8.79
C ILE A 113 -29.05 7.34 7.60
N CYS A 114 -27.82 6.84 7.50
CA CYS A 114 -27.40 5.99 6.38
C CYS A 114 -27.40 4.48 6.70
N HIS A 115 -27.60 4.09 7.97
CA HIS A 115 -27.56 2.70 8.44
C HIS A 115 -26.22 1.97 8.24
N GLU A 116 -25.14 2.72 7.98
CA GLU A 116 -23.78 2.17 7.84
C GLU A 116 -22.99 2.32 9.16
N ASN A 117 -21.99 1.45 9.34
CA ASN A 117 -21.15 1.43 10.54
C ASN A 117 -19.91 2.33 10.36
N TRP A 118 -19.89 3.47 11.05
CA TRP A 118 -18.85 4.50 10.92
C TRP A 118 -18.51 5.13 12.27
N HIS A 119 -17.43 5.92 12.30
CA HIS A 119 -17.12 6.76 13.47
C HIS A 119 -18.21 7.81 13.68
N LEU A 120 -18.79 7.80 14.87
CA LEU A 120 -19.89 8.66 15.25
C LEU A 120 -19.39 9.99 15.84
N VAL A 121 -20.19 11.02 15.63
CA VAL A 121 -20.08 12.33 16.27
C VAL A 121 -21.35 12.63 17.04
N ALA A 122 -21.23 13.29 18.18
CA ALA A 122 -22.35 13.79 18.96
C ALA A 122 -22.72 15.20 18.48
N LEU A 123 -24.00 15.41 18.20
CA LEU A 123 -24.54 16.68 17.74
C LEU A 123 -24.75 17.64 18.93
N THR A 124 -24.23 18.86 18.85
CA THR A 124 -24.38 19.88 19.90
C THR A 124 -25.60 20.77 19.61
N PRO A 125 -26.48 21.04 20.59
CA PRO A 125 -26.38 20.69 22.02
C PRO A 125 -27.03 19.36 22.43
N CYS A 126 -27.82 18.72 21.57
CA CYS A 126 -28.72 17.63 21.95
C CYS A 126 -28.06 16.28 22.33
N GLY A 127 -26.78 16.07 21.98
CA GLY A 127 -26.02 14.85 22.27
C GLY A 127 -26.29 13.64 21.36
N HIS A 128 -27.29 13.70 20.48
CA HIS A 128 -27.60 12.60 19.56
C HIS A 128 -26.47 12.34 18.56
N THR A 129 -26.29 11.09 18.14
CA THR A 129 -25.12 10.67 17.35
C THR A 129 -25.43 10.34 15.89
N VAL A 130 -24.53 10.75 14.99
CA VAL A 130 -24.58 10.46 13.54
C VAL A 130 -23.16 10.22 13.01
N CYS A 131 -22.98 9.64 11.82
CA CYS A 131 -21.64 9.55 11.23
C CYS A 131 -21.15 10.92 10.73
N GLN A 132 -19.82 11.09 10.66
CA GLN A 132 -19.21 12.33 10.17
C GLN A 132 -19.65 12.71 8.76
N GLN A 133 -19.86 11.73 7.88
CA GLN A 133 -20.25 11.98 6.50
C GLN A 133 -21.66 12.55 6.40
N CYS A 134 -22.61 11.97 7.14
CA CYS A 134 -23.95 12.54 7.21
C CYS A 134 -23.91 13.92 7.86
N GLN A 135 -23.16 14.13 8.96
CA GLN A 135 -23.03 15.45 9.59
C GLN A 135 -22.50 16.53 8.63
N LYS A 136 -21.49 16.20 7.80
CA LYS A 136 -20.87 17.13 6.84
C LYS A 136 -21.71 17.35 5.58
N SER A 137 -22.69 16.50 5.32
CA SER A 137 -23.60 16.67 4.18
C SER A 137 -24.37 17.98 4.40
N SER A 138 -24.27 18.91 3.44
CA SER A 138 -24.38 20.38 3.55
C SER A 138 -25.72 20.97 4.06
N GLY A 139 -26.62 20.16 4.62
CA GLY A 139 -27.99 20.53 4.99
C GLY A 139 -28.39 20.32 6.44
N LEU A 140 -27.54 19.72 7.30
CA LEU A 140 -27.90 19.45 8.69
C LEU A 140 -27.80 20.69 9.59
N ARG A 141 -28.87 21.49 9.60
CA ARG A 141 -29.06 22.61 10.56
C ARG A 141 -29.83 22.21 11.81
N GLN A 142 -30.55 21.09 11.76
CA GLN A 142 -31.35 20.56 12.87
C GLN A 142 -31.05 19.08 13.08
N CYS A 143 -31.12 18.63 14.33
CA CYS A 143 -30.96 17.23 14.67
C CYS A 143 -32.08 16.41 14.01
N PRO A 144 -31.78 15.33 13.28
CA PRO A 144 -32.82 14.50 12.66
C PRO A 144 -33.64 13.70 13.69
N MET A 145 -33.11 13.52 14.90
CA MET A 145 -33.76 12.76 15.98
C MET A 145 -34.67 13.62 16.85
N CYS A 146 -34.23 14.82 17.25
CA CYS A 146 -34.99 15.70 18.15
C CYS A 146 -35.38 17.06 17.56
N ARG A 147 -34.97 17.38 16.32
CA ARG A 147 -35.22 18.65 15.61
C ARG A 147 -34.63 19.90 16.27
N GLU A 148 -33.79 19.74 17.29
CA GLU A 148 -33.09 20.84 17.91
C GLU A 148 -32.07 21.47 16.94
N ASN A 149 -31.94 22.80 17.00
CA ASN A 149 -31.00 23.53 16.14
C ASN A 149 -29.56 23.18 16.51
N LEU A 150 -28.78 22.79 15.50
CA LEU A 150 -27.40 22.37 15.68
C LEU A 150 -26.47 23.58 15.67
N THR A 151 -25.61 23.65 16.68
CA THR A 151 -24.53 24.64 16.76
C THR A 151 -23.17 24.04 16.42
N GLY A 152 -23.07 22.71 16.39
CA GLY A 152 -21.85 22.00 16.04
C GLY A 152 -21.97 20.49 16.24
N ALA A 153 -20.83 19.81 16.16
CA ALA A 153 -20.71 18.40 16.50
C ALA A 153 -19.32 18.13 17.10
N THR A 154 -19.25 17.21 18.06
CA THR A 154 -18.01 16.77 18.72
C THR A 154 -17.80 15.27 18.51
N ARG A 155 -16.56 14.80 18.72
CA ARG A 155 -16.25 13.36 18.66
C ARG A 155 -17.09 12.66 19.74
N ALA A 156 -17.81 11.60 19.39
CA ALA A 156 -18.52 10.81 20.41
C ALA A 156 -17.49 10.00 21.19
N LEU A 157 -17.19 10.44 22.42
CA LEU A 157 -16.37 9.71 23.39
C LEU A 157 -17.33 9.25 24.49
N PHE A 158 -17.72 7.99 24.48
CA PHE A 158 -18.39 7.39 25.64
C PHE A 158 -17.29 6.73 26.48
N MET A 159 -17.16 7.17 27.74
CA MET A 159 -16.39 6.41 28.72
C MET A 159 -17.28 5.27 29.20
N GLU A 160 -16.83 4.04 29.00
CA GLU A 160 -17.42 2.85 29.64
C GLU A 160 -17.16 2.84 31.15
#